data_AF-A0A845S3B8-F1
#
_entry.id   AF-A0A845S3B8-F1
#
_cell.length_a   1.000
_cell.length_b   1.000
_cell.length_c   1.000
_cell.angle_alpha   90.00
_cell.angle_beta   90.00
_cell.angle_gamma   90.00
#
_symmetry.space_group_name_H-M   'P 1'
#
loop_
_entity.id
_entity.type
_entity.pdbx_description
1 polymer ?
#
loop_
_entity_poly.entity_id
_entity_poly.type
_entity_poly.pdbx_seq_one_letter_code
_entity_poly.pdbx_strand_id
1 'polypeptide(L)'
;MSADYIYVDVNALIAETIKNLQQQKKSTILIKKDNKLAGIITEQDIVRKVTFISDSGKKVSDFMTSPVIFVYEDDLLFHAVGKMRKNNLRHLPVINMNSEVVGIIYADKALAAELGAVTQEIDKMTFDEYDERGLIQIKKQQVHLAARLLDEKISSNDISYLLSFLNNV
;
A
#
# COMPACT_ATOMS: atom_id res chain seq x y z
N MET A 1 -4.78 9.95 2.05
CA MET A 1 -5.80 8.87 2.05
C MET A 1 -6.89 9.20 1.04
N SER A 2 -7.57 8.20 0.48
CA SER A 2 -8.74 8.39 -0.38
C SER A 2 -9.89 7.45 0.00
N ALA A 3 -11.12 7.92 -0.21
CA ALA A 3 -12.33 7.10 -0.12
C ALA A 3 -12.47 6.21 -1.36
N ASP A 4 -11.48 5.35 -1.60
CA ASP A 4 -11.40 4.49 -2.77
C ASP A 4 -11.67 3.02 -2.41
N TYR A 5 -12.89 2.80 -1.94
CA TYR A 5 -13.39 1.47 -1.59
C TYR A 5 -14.90 1.39 -1.74
N ILE A 6 -15.42 0.16 -1.81
CA ILE A 6 -16.83 -0.16 -1.59
C ILE A 6 -16.99 -1.09 -0.40
N TYR A 7 -18.17 -1.07 0.23
CA TYR A 7 -18.53 -2.07 1.25
C TYR A 7 -19.45 -3.15 0.67
N VAL A 8 -19.21 -4.40 1.07
CA VAL A 8 -20.09 -5.53 0.80
C VAL A 8 -20.23 -6.44 2.01
N ASP A 9 -21.31 -7.20 2.07
CA ASP A 9 -21.47 -8.28 3.05
C ASP A 9 -20.55 -9.47 2.71
N VAL A 10 -20.11 -10.19 3.74
CA VAL A 10 -19.27 -11.40 3.62
C VAL A 10 -19.85 -12.47 2.69
N ASN A 11 -21.17 -12.50 2.50
CA ASN A 11 -21.85 -13.45 1.62
C ASN A 11 -22.10 -12.94 0.20
N ALA A 12 -21.69 -11.70 -0.13
CA ALA A 12 -21.88 -11.15 -1.47
C ALA A 12 -21.14 -11.99 -2.53
N LEU A 13 -21.72 -12.08 -3.72
CA LEU A 13 -21.10 -12.79 -4.85
C LEU A 13 -19.93 -11.98 -5.40
N ILE A 14 -18.81 -12.65 -5.67
CA ILE A 14 -17.58 -11.99 -6.15
C ILE A 14 -17.78 -11.33 -7.52
N ALA A 15 -18.52 -11.97 -8.41
CA ALA A 15 -18.76 -11.47 -9.77
C ALA A 15 -19.56 -10.15 -9.77
N GLU A 16 -20.63 -10.10 -8.99
CA GLU A 16 -21.45 -8.89 -8.82
C GLU A 16 -20.64 -7.77 -8.13
N THR A 17 -19.84 -8.15 -7.14
CA THR A 17 -18.98 -7.21 -6.41
C THR A 17 -17.94 -6.56 -7.32
N ILE A 18 -17.25 -7.34 -8.18
CA ILE A 18 -16.28 -6.81 -9.14
C ILE A 18 -16.95 -5.88 -10.16
N LYS A 19 -18.14 -6.25 -10.65
CA LYS A 19 -18.92 -5.39 -11.54
C LYS A 19 -19.26 -4.05 -10.88
N ASN A 20 -19.70 -4.09 -9.62
CA ASN A 20 -20.01 -2.88 -8.85
C ASN A 20 -18.76 -2.03 -8.59
N LEU A 21 -17.64 -2.67 -8.23
CA LEU A 21 -16.34 -2.03 -8.04
C LEU A 21 -15.93 -1.24 -9.30
N GLN A 22 -16.03 -1.87 -10.48
CA GLN A 22 -15.73 -1.24 -11.77
C GLN A 22 -16.68 -0.07 -12.08
N GLN A 23 -17.99 -0.25 -11.86
CA GLN A 23 -18.99 0.80 -12.11
C GLN A 23 -18.77 2.04 -11.23
N GLN A 24 -18.41 1.84 -9.96
CA GLN A 24 -18.12 2.93 -9.03
C GLN A 24 -16.71 3.50 -9.20
N LYS A 25 -15.89 2.95 -10.11
CA LYS A 25 -14.49 3.32 -10.35
C LYS A 25 -13.68 3.33 -9.05
N LYS A 26 -13.81 2.23 -8.29
CA LYS A 26 -13.08 2.00 -7.06
C LYS A 26 -12.07 0.88 -7.23
N SER A 27 -11.05 0.81 -6.38
CA SER A 27 -10.00 -0.23 -6.48
C SER A 27 -9.90 -1.16 -5.27
N THR A 28 -10.69 -0.93 -4.22
CA THR A 28 -10.70 -1.77 -3.00
C THR A 28 -12.11 -2.23 -2.62
N ILE A 29 -12.25 -3.49 -2.22
CA ILE A 29 -13.47 -4.04 -1.64
C ILE A 29 -13.20 -4.26 -0.15
N LEU A 30 -13.95 -3.59 0.71
CA LEU A 30 -13.97 -3.84 2.14
C LEU A 30 -15.18 -4.70 2.48
N ILE A 31 -14.94 -5.78 3.22
CA ILE A 31 -15.95 -6.79 3.50
C ILE A 31 -16.35 -6.66 4.95
N LYS A 32 -17.66 -6.59 5.20
CA LYS A 32 -18.24 -6.54 6.53
C LYS A 32 -18.91 -7.87 6.89
N LYS A 33 -18.82 -8.22 8.17
CA LYS A 33 -19.65 -9.25 8.82
C LYS A 33 -20.22 -8.62 10.08
N ASP A 34 -21.54 -8.64 10.24
CA ASP A 34 -22.24 -8.04 11.39
C ASP A 34 -21.82 -6.58 11.63
N ASN A 35 -21.76 -5.78 10.56
CA ASN A 35 -21.26 -4.39 10.51
C ASN A 35 -19.79 -4.16 10.87
N LYS A 36 -19.02 -5.20 11.19
CA LYS A 36 -17.59 -5.10 11.49
C LYS A 36 -16.74 -5.41 10.27
N LEU A 37 -15.61 -4.71 10.13
CA LEU A 37 -14.65 -4.97 9.07
C LEU A 37 -14.05 -6.38 9.25
N ALA A 38 -14.31 -7.26 8.30
CA ALA A 38 -13.97 -8.68 8.35
C ALA A 38 -12.88 -9.07 7.35
N GLY A 39 -12.81 -8.37 6.21
CA GLY A 39 -11.87 -8.70 5.15
C GLY A 39 -11.63 -7.55 4.16
N ILE A 40 -10.62 -7.73 3.33
CA ILE A 40 -10.26 -6.82 2.24
C ILE A 40 -9.92 -7.63 0.98
N ILE A 41 -10.33 -7.12 -0.18
CA ILE A 41 -9.90 -7.59 -1.51
C ILE A 41 -9.44 -6.38 -2.31
N THR A 42 -8.28 -6.49 -2.92
CA THR A 42 -7.69 -5.46 -3.79
C THR A 42 -7.68 -5.91 -5.25
N GLU A 43 -7.39 -5.01 -6.20
CA GLU A 43 -7.20 -5.38 -7.62
C GLU A 43 -6.19 -6.50 -7.81
N GLN A 44 -5.12 -6.51 -7.01
CA GLN A 44 -4.09 -7.55 -7.08
C GLN A 44 -4.63 -8.91 -6.59
N ASP A 45 -5.52 -8.93 -5.60
CA ASP A 45 -6.21 -10.15 -5.18
C ASP A 45 -7.14 -10.66 -6.28
N ILE A 46 -7.88 -9.77 -6.96
CA ILE A 46 -8.76 -10.14 -8.07
C ILE A 46 -7.96 -10.82 -9.18
N VAL A 47 -6.84 -10.21 -9.60
CA VAL A 47 -5.97 -10.75 -10.65
C VAL A 47 -5.33 -12.09 -10.25
N ARG A 48 -4.96 -12.27 -8.98
CA ARG A 48 -4.27 -13.48 -8.52
C ARG A 48 -5.19 -14.64 -8.15
N LYS A 49 -6.38 -14.34 -7.63
CA LYS A 49 -7.26 -15.33 -6.98
C LYS A 49 -8.56 -15.57 -7.72
N VAL A 50 -9.02 -14.63 -8.56
CA VAL A 50 -10.40 -14.65 -9.12
C VAL A 50 -10.45 -14.85 -10.63
N THR A 51 -9.53 -14.28 -11.39
CA THR A 51 -9.56 -14.22 -12.88
C THR A 51 -9.68 -15.56 -13.61
N PHE A 52 -9.30 -16.68 -12.98
CA PHE A 52 -9.36 -18.02 -13.58
C PHE A 52 -10.55 -18.87 -13.12
N ILE A 53 -11.51 -18.27 -12.40
CA ILE A 53 -12.65 -18.97 -11.83
C ILE A 53 -13.89 -18.74 -12.70
N SER A 54 -14.42 -19.82 -13.24
CA SER A 54 -15.62 -19.85 -14.09
C SER A 54 -16.93 -19.97 -13.30
N ASP A 55 -16.85 -20.11 -11.97
CA ASP A 55 -18.01 -20.27 -11.09
C ASP A 55 -18.52 -18.93 -10.56
N SER A 56 -19.75 -18.57 -10.96
CA SER A 56 -20.44 -17.34 -10.56
C SER A 56 -21.01 -17.38 -9.14
N GLY A 57 -21.05 -18.55 -8.49
CA GLY A 57 -21.61 -18.74 -7.14
C GLY A 57 -20.64 -18.46 -5.99
N LYS A 58 -19.38 -18.09 -6.28
CA LYS A 58 -18.37 -17.86 -5.24
C LYS A 58 -18.59 -16.56 -4.49
N LYS A 59 -18.32 -16.59 -3.18
CA LYS A 59 -18.51 -15.46 -2.29
C LYS A 59 -17.23 -14.64 -2.15
N VAL A 60 -17.36 -13.36 -1.79
CA VAL A 60 -16.21 -12.52 -1.45
C VAL A 60 -15.40 -13.09 -0.28
N SER A 61 -16.03 -13.80 0.65
CA SER A 61 -15.37 -14.49 1.76
C SER A 61 -14.31 -15.49 1.33
N ASP A 62 -14.45 -16.08 0.15
CA ASP A 62 -13.57 -17.13 -0.36
C ASP A 62 -12.22 -16.57 -0.84
N PHE A 63 -12.15 -15.25 -1.09
CA PHE A 63 -10.99 -14.57 -1.68
C PHE A 63 -10.37 -13.50 -0.78
N MET A 64 -11.10 -13.09 0.25
CA MET A 64 -10.68 -12.00 1.12
C MET A 64 -9.43 -12.31 1.92
N THR A 65 -8.63 -11.29 2.16
CA THR A 65 -7.57 -11.34 3.17
C THR A 65 -8.19 -11.01 4.53
N SER A 66 -7.97 -11.89 5.51
CA SER A 66 -8.45 -11.76 6.88
C SER A 66 -7.42 -12.37 7.85
N PRO A 67 -7.18 -11.77 9.03
CA PRO A 67 -7.73 -10.50 9.51
C PRO A 67 -7.22 -9.29 8.72
N VAL A 68 -8.00 -8.21 8.71
CA VAL A 68 -7.60 -6.97 8.02
C VAL A 68 -6.50 -6.27 8.81
N ILE A 69 -5.37 -6.01 8.17
CA ILE A 69 -4.31 -5.16 8.71
C ILE A 69 -4.67 -3.71 8.37
N PHE A 70 -4.63 -2.83 9.36
CA PHE A 70 -5.01 -1.42 9.24
C PHE A 70 -4.07 -0.51 10.06
N VAL A 71 -4.22 0.80 9.86
CA VAL A 71 -3.64 1.87 10.69
C VAL A 71 -4.75 2.75 11.26
N TYR A 72 -4.47 3.43 12.36
CA TYR A 72 -5.35 4.47 12.86
C TYR A 72 -5.13 5.79 12.11
N GLU A 73 -6.11 6.68 12.12
CA GLU A 73 -6.03 7.99 11.45
C GLU A 73 -4.99 8.94 12.06
N ASP A 74 -4.60 8.71 13.30
CA ASP A 74 -3.56 9.41 14.05
C ASP A 74 -2.19 8.69 14.04
N ASP A 75 -2.10 7.50 13.42
CA ASP A 75 -0.82 6.82 13.21
C ASP A 75 0.08 7.68 12.29
N LEU A 76 1.36 7.81 12.66
CA LEU A 76 2.35 8.43 11.78
C LEU A 76 2.47 7.63 10.49
N LEU A 77 2.61 8.31 9.36
CA LEU A 77 2.56 7.68 8.04
C LEU A 77 3.73 6.71 7.81
N PHE A 78 4.90 6.91 8.44
CA PHE A 78 5.98 5.91 8.45
C PHE A 78 5.57 4.57 9.09
N HIS A 79 4.67 4.57 10.09
CA HIS A 79 4.14 3.32 10.66
C HIS A 79 3.30 2.55 9.64
N ALA A 80 2.51 3.27 8.83
CA ALA A 80 1.75 2.66 7.74
C ALA A 80 2.69 2.02 6.70
N VAL A 81 3.76 2.72 6.31
CA VAL A 81 4.80 2.19 5.42
C VAL A 81 5.45 0.95 6.01
N GLY A 82 5.83 0.99 7.28
CA GLY A 82 6.42 -0.16 8.00
C GLY A 82 5.47 -1.37 8.04
N LYS A 83 4.19 -1.17 8.37
CA LYS A 83 3.16 -2.23 8.35
C LYS A 83 2.99 -2.81 6.94
N MET A 84 2.96 -1.96 5.90
CA MET A 84 2.86 -2.40 4.52
C MET A 84 4.03 -3.29 4.12
N ARG A 85 5.27 -2.85 4.38
CA ARG A 85 6.48 -3.61 4.03
C ARG A 85 6.57 -4.93 4.78
N LYS A 86 6.36 -4.91 6.09
CA LYS A 86 6.41 -6.11 6.95
C LYS A 86 5.45 -7.21 6.47
N ASN A 87 4.28 -6.82 5.98
CA ASN A 87 3.23 -7.75 5.58
C ASN A 87 3.11 -7.91 4.05
N ASN A 88 4.06 -7.35 3.28
CA ASN A 88 4.02 -7.32 1.81
C ASN A 88 2.68 -6.81 1.23
N LEU A 89 2.13 -5.77 1.85
CA LEU A 89 0.87 -5.13 1.47
C LEU A 89 1.14 -3.82 0.72
N ARG A 90 0.22 -3.48 -0.18
CA ARG A 90 0.25 -2.21 -0.94
C ARG A 90 -0.84 -1.23 -0.53
N HIS A 91 -1.87 -1.72 0.17
CA HIS A 91 -3.03 -0.95 0.59
C HIS A 91 -3.27 -1.22 2.08
N LEU A 92 -3.54 -0.17 2.83
CA LEU A 92 -3.99 -0.26 4.22
C LEU A 92 -5.25 0.58 4.42
N PRO A 93 -6.32 0.00 4.98
CA PRO A 93 -7.40 0.78 5.55
C PRO A 93 -6.91 1.66 6.70
N VAL A 94 -7.47 2.87 6.76
CA VAL A 94 -7.31 3.82 7.86
C VAL A 94 -8.60 3.79 8.67
N ILE A 95 -8.49 3.59 9.98
CA ILE A 95 -9.62 3.43 10.90
C ILE A 95 -9.60 4.55 11.94
N ASN A 96 -10.76 5.13 12.25
CA ASN A 96 -10.90 6.12 13.33
C ASN A 96 -11.14 5.45 14.70
N MET A 97 -11.19 6.24 15.77
CA MET A 97 -11.48 5.71 17.12
C MET A 97 -12.85 5.04 17.24
N ASN A 98 -13.80 5.36 16.35
CA ASN A 98 -15.13 4.74 16.30
C ASN A 98 -15.13 3.38 15.56
N SER A 99 -13.95 2.86 15.18
CA SER A 99 -13.80 1.61 14.41
C SER A 99 -14.38 1.69 12.98
N GLU A 100 -14.48 2.88 12.42
CA GLU A 100 -14.96 3.12 11.06
C GLU A 100 -13.77 3.33 10.12
N VAL A 101 -13.86 2.79 8.90
CA VAL A 101 -12.84 3.05 7.88
C VAL A 101 -13.09 4.43 7.29
N VAL A 102 -12.11 5.31 7.39
CA VAL A 102 -12.15 6.69 6.89
C VAL A 102 -11.39 6.87 5.57
N GLY A 103 -10.60 5.88 5.17
CA GLY A 103 -9.88 5.91 3.90
C GLY A 103 -8.99 4.71 3.66
N ILE A 104 -8.36 4.70 2.48
CA ILE A 104 -7.26 3.79 2.12
C ILE A 104 -5.98 4.61 1.92
N ILE A 105 -4.86 4.07 2.41
CA ILE A 105 -3.50 4.53 2.10
C ILE A 105 -2.85 3.52 1.17
N TYR A 106 -2.10 4.04 0.20
CA TYR A 106 -1.36 3.27 -0.82
C TYR A 106 0.13 3.40 -0.52
N ALA A 107 0.88 2.31 -0.68
CA ALA A 107 2.29 2.29 -0.38
C ALA A 107 3.09 3.31 -1.20
N ASP A 108 2.81 3.43 -2.49
CA ASP A 108 3.44 4.38 -3.41
C ASP A 108 3.16 5.83 -2.99
N LYS A 109 1.91 6.18 -2.70
CA LYS A 109 1.52 7.52 -2.25
C LYS A 109 2.03 7.85 -0.86
N ALA A 110 2.05 6.86 0.04
CA ALA A 110 2.60 7.00 1.39
C ALA A 110 4.10 7.28 1.34
N LEU A 111 4.83 6.51 0.55
CA LEU A 111 6.26 6.70 0.33
C LEU A 111 6.53 8.05 -0.34
N ALA A 112 5.77 8.42 -1.37
CA ALA A 112 5.92 9.71 -2.03
C ALA A 112 5.55 10.89 -1.12
N ALA A 113 4.66 10.73 -0.15
CA ALA A 113 4.33 11.78 0.81
C ALA A 113 5.40 11.92 1.90
N GLU A 114 5.94 10.81 2.42
CA GLU A 114 7.02 10.80 3.41
C GLU A 114 8.36 11.24 2.81
N LEU A 115 8.66 10.76 1.60
CA LEU A 115 9.94 10.93 0.94
C LEU A 115 9.83 11.86 -0.27
N GLY A 116 8.87 12.78 -0.32
CA GLY A 116 8.51 13.49 -1.56
C GLY A 116 9.67 14.18 -2.27
N ALA A 117 10.63 14.72 -1.52
CA ALA A 117 11.85 15.31 -2.07
C ALA A 117 12.83 14.28 -2.66
N VAL A 118 12.72 13.01 -2.27
CA VAL A 118 13.55 11.86 -2.67
C VAL A 118 12.88 11.10 -3.80
N THR A 119 11.56 10.89 -3.77
CA THR A 119 10.82 10.20 -4.84
C THR A 119 10.86 10.98 -6.15
N GLN A 120 10.70 12.31 -6.10
CA GLN A 120 10.91 13.19 -7.26
C GLN A 120 12.34 13.14 -7.80
N GLU A 121 13.31 12.81 -6.95
CA GLU A 121 14.70 12.62 -7.32
C GLU A 121 14.91 11.23 -7.93
N ILE A 122 14.26 10.19 -7.39
CA ILE A 122 14.31 8.81 -7.89
C ILE A 122 13.66 8.72 -9.29
N ASP A 123 12.55 9.41 -9.54
CA ASP A 123 11.93 9.48 -10.88
C ASP A 123 12.86 10.17 -11.88
N LYS A 124 13.73 11.08 -11.42
CA LYS A 124 14.82 11.67 -12.22
C LYS A 124 16.06 10.77 -12.32
N MET A 125 16.14 9.68 -11.55
CA MET A 125 17.23 8.70 -11.53
C MET A 125 16.89 7.38 -12.22
N THR A 126 15.61 7.08 -12.46
CA THR A 126 15.19 6.05 -13.41
C THR A 126 15.49 6.52 -14.84
N PHE A 127 16.78 6.62 -15.14
CA PHE A 127 17.34 6.68 -16.48
C PHE A 127 17.61 5.25 -16.94
N ASP A 128 17.22 4.94 -18.18
CA ASP A 128 17.35 3.62 -18.83
C ASP A 128 18.80 3.15 -19.11
N GLU A 129 19.82 3.81 -18.54
CA GLU A 129 21.23 3.46 -18.80
C GLU A 129 21.79 2.53 -17.72
N TYR A 130 21.86 1.24 -18.07
CA TYR A 130 22.56 0.19 -17.32
C TYR A 130 24.09 0.30 -17.48
N ASP A 131 24.69 1.39 -17.03
CA ASP A 131 26.14 1.60 -17.08
C ASP A 131 26.74 2.05 -15.73
N GLU A 132 28.08 2.17 -15.68
CA GLU A 132 28.82 2.60 -14.48
C GLU A 132 28.39 3.99 -13.98
N ARG A 133 27.97 4.88 -14.89
CA ARG A 133 27.57 6.25 -14.55
C ARG A 133 26.25 6.26 -13.78
N GLY A 134 25.32 5.38 -14.16
CA GLY A 134 24.09 5.12 -13.40
C GLY A 134 24.39 4.73 -11.95
N LEU A 135 25.31 3.80 -11.74
CA LEU A 135 25.68 3.33 -10.39
C LEU A 135 26.33 4.42 -9.54
N ILE A 136 27.25 5.20 -10.12
CA ILE A 136 27.89 6.34 -9.45
C ILE A 136 26.85 7.38 -9.04
N GLN A 137 25.88 7.66 -9.91
CA GLN A 137 24.83 8.64 -9.64
C GLN A 137 23.89 8.17 -8.52
N ILE A 138 23.48 6.90 -8.53
CA ILE A 138 22.68 6.29 -7.45
C ILE A 138 23.40 6.43 -6.11
N LYS A 139 24.71 6.14 -6.06
CA LYS A 139 25.49 6.24 -4.82
C LYS A 139 25.62 7.68 -4.32
N LYS A 140 25.84 8.66 -5.19
CA LYS A 140 25.86 10.08 -4.80
C LYS A 140 24.53 10.52 -4.17
N GLN A 141 23.43 10.02 -4.71
CA GLN A 141 22.10 10.38 -4.28
C GLN A 141 21.70 9.72 -2.96
N GLN A 142 22.12 8.48 -2.73
CA GLN A 142 22.00 7.82 -1.42
C GLN A 142 22.71 8.61 -0.29
N VAL A 143 23.88 9.18 -0.57
CA VAL A 143 24.61 10.03 0.38
C VAL A 143 23.83 11.33 0.67
N HIS A 144 23.28 11.95 -0.37
CA HIS A 144 22.47 13.17 -0.21
C HIS A 144 21.17 12.91 0.61
N LEU A 145 20.51 11.78 0.37
CA LEU A 145 19.38 11.32 1.17
C LEU A 145 19.74 11.14 2.64
N ALA A 146 20.85 10.45 2.92
CA ALA A 146 21.31 10.20 4.28
C ALA A 146 21.58 11.51 5.05
N ALA A 147 22.21 12.49 4.39
CA ALA A 147 22.48 13.79 4.97
C ALA A 147 21.20 14.53 5.37
N ARG A 148 20.19 14.57 4.49
CA ARG A 148 18.89 15.21 4.81
C ARG A 148 18.17 14.54 5.97
N LEU A 149 18.14 13.21 6.02
CA LEU A 149 17.48 12.49 7.10
C LEU A 149 18.17 12.73 8.46
N LEU A 150 19.48 12.92 8.46
CA LEU A 150 20.22 13.36 9.66
C LEU A 150 19.82 14.78 10.07
N ASP A 151 19.67 15.71 9.13
CA ASP A 151 19.21 17.07 9.40
C ASP A 151 17.78 17.10 9.97
N GLU A 152 16.93 16.16 9.55
CA GLU A 152 15.58 15.94 10.08
C GLU A 152 15.55 15.18 11.42
N LYS A 153 16.72 14.91 12.01
CA LYS A 153 16.90 14.20 13.28
C LYS A 153 16.41 12.75 13.29
N ILE A 154 16.34 12.10 12.12
CA ILE A 154 16.13 10.65 12.04
C ILE A 154 17.37 9.93 12.57
N SER A 155 17.19 8.81 13.28
CA SER A 155 18.30 8.09 13.88
C SER A 155 19.21 7.47 12.81
N SER A 156 20.52 7.45 13.09
CA SER A 156 21.51 6.84 12.18
C SER A 156 21.25 5.36 11.90
N ASN A 157 20.65 4.65 12.86
CA ASN A 157 20.29 3.24 12.70
C ASN A 157 19.14 3.08 11.69
N ASP A 158 18.11 3.93 11.76
CA ASP A 158 16.97 3.90 10.84
C ASP A 158 17.40 4.31 9.42
N ILE A 159 18.28 5.31 9.31
CA ILE A 159 18.89 5.72 8.04
C ILE A 159 19.72 4.57 7.45
N SER A 160 20.57 3.92 8.25
CA SER A 160 21.39 2.80 7.79
C SER A 160 20.55 1.62 7.33
N TYR A 161 19.42 1.36 8.00
CA TYR A 161 18.46 0.34 7.60
C TYR A 161 17.82 0.68 6.24
N LEU A 162 17.37 1.92 6.06
CA LEU A 162 16.80 2.42 4.80
C LEU A 162 17.79 2.31 3.64
N LEU A 163 19.05 2.74 3.83
CA LEU A 163 20.07 2.67 2.79
C LEU A 163 20.43 1.23 2.43
N SER A 164 20.50 0.33 3.41
CA SER A 164 20.71 -1.10 3.18
C SER A 164 19.57 -1.71 2.37
N PHE A 165 18.34 -1.31 2.67
CA PHE A 165 17.16 -1.73 1.92
C PHE A 165 17.20 -1.26 0.46
N LEU A 166 17.55 0.01 0.21
CA LEU A 166 17.64 0.58 -1.14
C LEU A 166 18.72 -0.05 -2.04
N ASN A 167 19.70 -0.74 -1.45
CA ASN A 167 20.76 -1.43 -2.20
C ASN A 167 20.39 -2.85 -2.65
N ASN A 168 19.29 -3.41 -2.14
CA ASN A 168 18.89 -4.80 -2.36
C ASN A 168 17.63 -4.94 -3.24
N VAL A 169 17.22 -3.85 -3.91
CA VAL A 169 16.11 -3.79 -4.88
C VAL A 169 16.70 -3.55 -6.25
#